data_AF-A0A7S4GDK0-F1
#
_entry.id   AF-A0A7S4GDK0-F1
#
_cell.length_a   1.000
_cell.length_b   1.000
_cell.length_c   1.000
_cell.angle_alpha   90.00
_cell.angle_beta   90.00
_cell.angle_gamma   90.00
#
_symmetry.space_group_name_H-M   'P 1'
#
loop_
_entity.id
_entity.type
_entity.pdbx_description
1 polymer ?
#
loop_
_entity_poly.entity_id
_entity_poly.type
_entity_poly.pdbx_seq_one_letter_code
_entity_poly.pdbx_strand_id
1 'polypeptide(L)'
;MDLIGAADGQYISWFPDTHGYHLQLADSEAAFRSQGLLKRDHKYFHKSYYQAGIEDDHTPFLERGVPILHLIPYPFPREWHKPGDTGEFLDWDTIYDMTLLVKHFVEHYVAHPTTRRTRA
;
A
#
# COMPACT_ATOMS: atom_id res chain seq x y z
N MET A 1 3.40 -0.61 -7.11
CA MET A 1 1.98 -0.55 -6.71
C MET A 1 1.28 -1.44 -7.70
N ASP A 2 0.58 -2.47 -7.25
CA ASP A 2 -0.04 -3.46 -8.13
C ASP A 2 -1.42 -3.88 -7.62
N LEU A 3 -2.32 -4.25 -8.53
CA LEU A 3 -3.70 -4.70 -8.29
C LEU A 3 -4.58 -3.75 -7.47
N ILE A 4 -4.39 -2.43 -7.62
CA ILE A 4 -5.13 -1.39 -6.89
C ILE A 4 -6.27 -0.86 -7.77
N GLY A 5 -7.49 -0.82 -7.24
CA GLY A 5 -8.63 -0.19 -7.90
C GLY A 5 -9.97 -0.85 -7.60
N ALA A 6 -9.97 -2.14 -7.27
CA ALA A 6 -11.16 -2.83 -6.79
C ALA A 6 -11.56 -2.36 -5.37
N ALA A 7 -12.83 -2.52 -5.05
CA ALA A 7 -13.33 -2.28 -3.70
C ALA A 7 -12.67 -3.19 -2.66
N ASP A 8 -12.59 -2.70 -1.43
CA ASP A 8 -12.28 -3.45 -0.21
C ASP A 8 -10.92 -4.16 -0.19
N GLY A 9 -9.94 -3.64 -0.95
CA GLY A 9 -8.55 -4.10 -0.89
C GLY A 9 -7.94 -3.93 0.49
N GLN A 10 -7.17 -4.93 0.95
CA GLN A 10 -6.49 -4.93 2.24
C GLN A 10 -4.98 -5.05 2.04
N TYR A 11 -4.21 -4.19 2.69
CA TYR A 11 -2.76 -4.12 2.55
C TYR A 11 -2.09 -4.50 3.87
N ILE A 12 -1.11 -5.39 3.79
CA ILE A 12 -0.29 -5.85 4.92
C ILE A 12 1.18 -5.55 4.67
N SER A 13 1.98 -5.56 5.73
CA SER A 13 3.42 -5.37 5.61
C SER A 13 4.11 -6.67 5.22
N TRP A 14 4.82 -6.66 4.10
CA TRP A 14 5.55 -7.83 3.58
C TRP A 14 7.01 -7.90 4.03
N PHE A 15 7.66 -6.75 4.22
CA PHE A 15 9.10 -6.67 4.50
C PHE A 15 9.40 -5.96 5.83
N PRO A 16 10.28 -6.52 6.70
CA PRO A 16 10.65 -5.89 7.96
C PRO A 16 11.30 -4.52 7.77
N ASP A 17 12.17 -4.40 6.76
CA ASP A 17 12.97 -3.19 6.51
C ASP A 17 12.12 -1.95 6.16
N THR A 18 10.91 -2.17 5.67
CA THR A 18 9.96 -1.10 5.29
C THR A 18 8.69 -1.11 6.12
N HIS A 19 8.63 -1.93 7.19
CA HIS A 19 7.46 -2.02 8.07
C HIS A 19 7.07 -0.66 8.66
N GLY A 20 8.06 0.17 9.00
CA GLY A 20 7.81 1.53 9.48
C GLY A 20 7.06 2.41 8.47
N TYR A 21 7.30 2.25 7.17
CA TYR A 21 6.57 2.98 6.13
C TYR A 21 5.13 2.46 5.98
N HIS A 22 4.91 1.16 6.13
CA HIS A 22 3.56 0.58 6.17
C HIS A 22 2.75 1.10 7.35
N LEU A 23 3.38 1.19 8.54
CA LEU A 23 2.73 1.76 9.72
C LEU A 23 2.37 3.24 9.52
N GLN A 24 3.22 4.02 8.85
CA GLN A 24 2.90 5.42 8.51
C GLN A 24 1.65 5.54 7.63
N LEU A 25 1.48 4.65 6.64
CA LEU A 25 0.25 4.59 5.82
C LEU A 25 -0.97 4.24 6.68
N ALA A 26 -0.86 3.26 7.58
CA ALA A 26 -1.95 2.89 8.49
C ALA A 26 -2.32 4.00 9.48
N ASP A 27 -1.34 4.74 9.98
CA ASP A 27 -1.56 5.89 10.87
C ASP A 27 -2.21 7.06 10.12
N SER A 28 -1.76 7.33 8.89
CA SER A 28 -2.35 8.33 8.01
C SER A 28 -3.79 8.00 7.67
N GLU A 29 -4.09 6.73 7.39
CA GLU A 29 -5.45 6.25 7.15
C GLU A 29 -6.36 6.52 8.36
N ALA A 30 -5.93 6.15 9.56
CA ALA A 30 -6.70 6.40 10.78
C ALA A 30 -6.95 7.90 11.01
N ALA A 31 -5.94 8.75 10.78
CA ALA A 31 -6.05 10.19 10.91
C ALA A 31 -7.04 10.77 9.89
N PHE A 32 -6.91 10.42 8.61
CA PHE A 32 -7.78 10.93 7.53
C PHE A 32 -9.22 10.48 7.71
N ARG A 33 -9.44 9.24 8.17
CA ARG A 33 -10.76 8.73 8.52
C ARG A 33 -11.40 9.55 9.65
N SER A 34 -10.65 9.84 10.72
CA SER A 34 -11.16 10.65 11.84
C SER A 34 -11.52 12.08 11.45
N GLN A 35 -10.94 12.58 10.36
CA GLN A 35 -11.20 13.91 9.80
C GLN A 35 -12.31 13.90 8.72
N GLY A 36 -12.86 12.74 8.39
CA GLY A 36 -13.86 12.60 7.33
C GLY A 36 -13.31 12.86 5.92
N LEU A 37 -12.00 12.69 5.71
CA LEU A 37 -11.36 12.91 4.41
C LEU A 37 -11.49 11.70 3.47
N LEU A 38 -11.67 10.50 4.02
CA LEU A 38 -11.83 9.26 3.25
C LEU A 38 -13.31 9.05 2.85
N LYS A 39 -13.51 8.48 1.66
CA LYS A 39 -14.83 8.24 1.04
C LYS A 39 -15.44 6.93 1.51
N ARG A 40 -14.63 5.88 1.68
CA ARG A 40 -15.13 4.58 2.13
C ARG A 40 -15.02 4.42 3.63
N ASP A 41 -15.99 3.75 4.22
CA ASP A 41 -15.86 3.14 5.54
C ASP A 41 -15.24 1.73 5.43
N HIS A 42 -13.99 1.67 4.99
CA HIS A 42 -13.26 0.42 4.82
C HIS A 42 -11.81 0.57 5.27
N LYS A 43 -11.29 -0.39 6.03
CA LYS A 43 -9.90 -0.36 6.51
C LYS A 43 -8.94 -0.94 5.46
N TYR A 44 -8.04 -0.14 4.93
CA TYR A 44 -7.07 -0.55 3.92
C TYR A 44 -5.81 -1.14 4.54
N PHE A 45 -5.12 -0.41 5.42
CA PHE A 45 -3.80 -0.77 5.91
C PHE A 45 -3.88 -1.45 7.28
N HIS A 46 -3.57 -2.74 7.30
CA HIS A 46 -3.55 -3.52 8.53
C HIS A 46 -2.16 -3.44 9.15
N LYS A 47 -2.10 -3.14 10.46
CA LYS A 47 -0.86 -3.15 11.26
C LYS A 47 -0.43 -4.59 11.59
N SER A 48 -0.36 -5.43 10.58
CA SER A 48 0.08 -6.82 10.63
C SER A 48 1.27 -7.02 9.70
N TYR A 49 2.07 -8.02 10.03
CA TYR A 49 3.22 -8.43 9.26
C TYR A 49 2.99 -9.87 8.79
N TYR A 50 3.24 -10.13 7.51
CA TYR A 50 3.18 -11.47 6.96
C TYR A 50 4.36 -11.69 6.04
N GLN A 51 5.24 -12.62 6.43
CA GLN A 51 6.39 -13.01 5.64
C GLN A 51 6.00 -14.14 4.67
N ALA A 52 5.20 -13.80 3.66
CA ALA A 52 4.99 -14.66 2.50
C ALA A 52 5.45 -13.93 1.24
N GLY A 53 5.98 -14.70 0.28
CA GLY A 53 6.42 -14.16 -0.99
C GLY A 53 5.24 -14.03 -1.95
N ILE A 54 4.95 -12.81 -2.38
CA ILE A 54 4.25 -12.57 -3.63
C ILE A 54 5.34 -12.16 -4.62
N GLU A 55 5.56 -12.98 -5.65
CA GLU A 55 6.48 -12.60 -6.72
C GLU A 55 5.85 -11.52 -7.59
N ASP A 56 6.61 -10.47 -7.86
CA ASP A 56 6.21 -9.32 -8.67
C ASP A 56 7.50 -8.61 -9.14
N ASP A 57 7.39 -7.49 -9.84
CA ASP A 57 8.51 -6.74 -10.41
C ASP A 57 9.59 -6.32 -9.39
N HIS A 58 9.27 -6.33 -8.10
CA HIS A 58 10.22 -5.99 -7.03
C HIS A 58 11.26 -7.10 -6.77
N THR A 59 11.03 -8.35 -7.17
CA THR A 59 11.89 -9.49 -6.82
C THR A 59 13.36 -9.26 -7.17
N PRO A 60 13.74 -8.80 -8.38
CA PRO A 60 15.14 -8.55 -8.70
C PRO A 60 15.78 -7.42 -7.88
N PHE A 61 14.98 -6.45 -7.42
CA PHE A 61 15.47 -5.36 -6.57
C PHE A 61 15.71 -5.83 -5.13
N LEU A 62 14.81 -6.66 -4.61
CA LEU A 62 14.94 -7.30 -3.32
C LEU A 62 16.21 -8.16 -3.25
N GLU A 63 16.47 -8.97 -4.28
CA GLU A 63 17.70 -9.78 -4.42
C GLU A 63 18.99 -8.95 -4.37
N ARG A 64 18.91 -7.68 -4.75
CA ARG A 64 20.03 -6.71 -4.77
C ARG A 64 20.08 -5.83 -3.51
N GLY A 65 19.28 -6.14 -2.49
CA GLY A 65 19.28 -5.44 -1.21
C GLY A 65 18.55 -4.09 -1.22
N VAL A 66 17.67 -3.85 -2.20
CA VAL A 66 16.82 -2.66 -2.21
C VAL A 66 15.63 -2.88 -1.26
N PRO A 67 15.40 -2.00 -0.26
CA PRO A 67 14.23 -2.11 0.60
C PRO A 67 12.93 -1.91 -0.18
N ILE A 68 11.99 -2.84 -0.06
CA ILE A 68 10.72 -2.83 -0.82
C ILE A 68 9.55 -2.49 0.08
N LEU A 69 8.74 -1.50 -0.30
CA LEU A 69 7.37 -1.32 0.20
C LEU A 69 6.40 -1.80 -0.87
N HIS A 70 5.88 -3.02 -0.74
CA HIS A 70 5.02 -3.64 -1.75
C HIS A 70 3.54 -3.36 -1.46
N LEU A 71 2.99 -2.37 -2.14
CA LEU A 71 1.57 -2.03 -2.07
C LEU A 71 0.79 -2.87 -3.08
N ILE A 72 0.32 -4.02 -2.61
CA ILE A 72 -0.55 -4.96 -3.32
C ILE A 72 -1.59 -5.48 -2.31
N PRO A 73 -2.90 -5.52 -2.65
CA PRO A 73 -3.90 -6.05 -1.74
C PRO A 73 -3.75 -7.56 -1.56
N TYR A 74 -4.09 -8.07 -0.38
CA TYR A 74 -4.24 -9.49 -0.12
C TYR A 74 -5.51 -9.74 0.72
N PRO A 75 -6.46 -10.57 0.26
CA PRO A 75 -6.45 -11.33 -1.01
C PRO A 75 -6.48 -10.43 -2.27
N PHE A 76 -6.09 -10.99 -3.42
CA PHE A 76 -6.18 -10.29 -4.71
C PHE A 76 -7.63 -9.96 -5.07
N PRO A 77 -7.88 -8.93 -5.91
CA PRO A 77 -9.19 -8.63 -6.45
C PRO A 77 -9.83 -9.88 -7.06
N ARG A 78 -11.13 -10.05 -6.88
CA ARG A 78 -11.85 -11.23 -7.39
C ARG A 78 -11.73 -11.34 -8.90
N GLU A 79 -11.59 -10.22 -9.58
CA GLU A 79 -11.49 -10.05 -11.03
C GLU A 79 -10.07 -10.28 -11.57
N TRP A 80 -9.06 -10.42 -10.71
CA TRP A 80 -7.67 -10.66 -11.14
C TRP A 80 -7.55 -11.88 -12.07
N HIS A 81 -6.86 -11.69 -13.20
CA HIS A 81 -6.71 -12.69 -14.27
C HIS A 81 -8.04 -13.20 -14.85
N LYS A 82 -9.11 -12.40 -14.79
CA LYS A 82 -10.40 -12.70 -15.41
C LYS A 82 -10.79 -11.59 -16.37
N PRO A 83 -11.63 -11.88 -17.40
CA PRO A 83 -12.16 -10.85 -18.30
C PRO A 83 -12.98 -9.76 -17.61
N GLY A 84 -13.35 -9.96 -16.34
CA GLY A 84 -14.03 -8.96 -15.52
C GLY A 84 -13.12 -7.88 -14.94
N ASP A 85 -11.80 -7.94 -15.14
CA ASP A 85 -10.91 -6.82 -14.78
C ASP A 85 -11.08 -5.67 -15.79
N THR A 86 -12.14 -4.90 -15.60
CA THR A 86 -12.56 -3.81 -16.49
C THR A 86 -12.89 -2.56 -15.67
N GLY A 87 -13.07 -1.42 -16.36
CA GLY A 87 -13.45 -0.16 -15.73
C GLY A 87 -14.76 -0.20 -14.91
N GLU A 88 -15.63 -1.18 -15.15
CA GLU A 88 -16.88 -1.36 -14.40
C GLU A 88 -16.66 -1.88 -12.97
N PHE A 89 -15.54 -2.56 -12.73
CA PHE A 89 -15.19 -3.12 -11.42
C PHE A 89 -14.22 -2.22 -10.63
N LEU A 90 -13.86 -1.06 -11.18
CA LEU A 90 -13.15 -0.02 -10.46
C LEU A 90 -14.08 0.64 -9.44
N ASP A 91 -13.59 0.77 -8.21
CA ASP A 91 -14.26 1.49 -7.15
C ASP A 91 -13.61 2.88 -7.00
N TRP A 92 -14.28 3.90 -7.52
CA TRP A 92 -13.74 5.26 -7.57
C TRP A 92 -13.47 5.88 -6.19
N ASP A 93 -14.25 5.48 -5.17
CA ASP A 93 -14.02 5.91 -3.78
C ASP A 93 -12.74 5.28 -3.22
N THR A 94 -12.48 4.00 -3.49
CA THR A 94 -11.20 3.34 -3.16
C THR A 94 -10.03 3.99 -3.88
N ILE A 95 -10.18 4.30 -5.17
CA ILE A 95 -9.13 4.97 -5.94
C ILE A 95 -8.83 6.35 -5.35
N TYR A 96 -9.86 7.11 -4.97
CA TYR A 96 -9.69 8.40 -4.31
C TYR A 96 -8.95 8.27 -2.98
N ASP A 97 -9.39 7.37 -2.11
CA ASP A 97 -8.80 7.16 -0.78
C ASP A 97 -7.33 6.72 -0.88
N MET A 98 -7.02 5.74 -1.74
CA MET A 98 -5.66 5.28 -1.99
C MET A 98 -4.78 6.38 -2.58
N THR A 99 -5.30 7.18 -3.51
CA THR A 99 -4.57 8.33 -4.08
C THR A 99 -4.21 9.34 -3.00
N LEU A 100 -5.17 9.67 -2.13
CA LEU A 100 -4.97 10.63 -1.04
C LEU A 100 -3.91 10.13 -0.05
N LEU A 101 -3.98 8.85 0.35
CA LEU A 101 -3.04 8.24 1.29
C LEU A 101 -1.62 8.15 0.72
N VAL A 102 -1.48 7.68 -0.52
CA VAL A 102 -0.16 7.56 -1.17
C VAL A 102 0.44 8.95 -1.43
N LYS A 103 -0.36 9.92 -1.86
CA LYS A 103 0.09 11.31 -2.02
C LYS A 103 0.63 11.87 -0.70
N HIS A 104 -0.14 11.74 0.39
CA HIS A 104 0.29 12.20 1.70
C HIS A 104 1.59 11.49 2.17
N PHE A 105 1.69 10.18 1.96
CA PHE A 105 2.90 9.43 2.28
C PHE A 105 4.12 9.96 1.53
N VAL A 106 4.01 10.20 0.22
CA VAL A 106 5.10 10.74 -0.59
C VAL A 106 5.48 12.16 -0.15
N GLU A 107 4.49 13.02 0.10
CA GLU A 107 4.71 14.38 0.63
C GLU A 107 5.47 14.33 1.96
N HIS A 108 5.03 13.49 2.90
CA HIS A 108 5.68 13.32 4.18
C HIS A 108 7.10 12.76 4.05
N TYR A 109 7.30 11.76 3.20
CA TYR A 109 8.60 11.12 2.96
C TYR A 109 9.63 12.10 2.38
N VAL A 110 9.22 12.92 1.40
CA VAL A 110 10.09 13.92 0.78
C VAL A 110 10.40 15.07 1.74
N ALA A 111 9.43 15.50 2.56
CA ALA A 111 9.62 16.57 3.54
C ALA A 111 10.49 16.14 4.74
N HIS A 112 10.51 14.85 5.08
CA HIS A 112 11.24 14.29 6.21
C HIS A 112 12.18 13.16 5.75
N PRO A 113 13.20 13.46 4.93
CA PRO A 113 14.10 12.45 4.42
C PRO A 113 14.76 11.72 5.58
N THR A 114 14.52 10.42 5.70
CA THR A 114 15.21 9.57 6.66
C THR A 114 16.68 9.54 6.28
N THR A 115 17.56 10.11 7.11
CA THR A 115 19.01 9.99 6.94
C THR A 115 19.36 8.50 6.87
N ARG A 116 19.75 8.02 5.69
CA ARG A 116 20.32 6.68 5.54
C ARG A 116 21.52 6.58 6.49
N ARG A 117 21.40 5.78 7.55
CA ARG A 117 22.58 5.19 8.16
C ARG A 117 23.16 4.26 7.10
N THR A 118 24.21 4.72 6.41
CA THR A 118 25.11 3.83 5.70
C THR A 118 25.53 2.75 6.69
N ARG A 119 25.06 1.51 6.48
CA ARG A 119 25.68 0.37 7.13
C ARG A 119 27.12 0.34 6.64
N ALA A 120 28.06 0.55 7.57
CA ALA A 120 29.48 0.35 7.37
C ALA A 120 29.77 -1.14 7.13
#